data_AF-A0A0B7AT23-F1
#
_entry.id   AF-A0A0B7AT23-F1
#
_cell.length_a   1.000
_cell.length_b   1.000
_cell.length_c   1.000
_cell.angle_alpha   90.00
_cell.angle_beta   90.00
_cell.angle_gamma   90.00
#
_symmetry.space_group_name_H-M   'P 1'
#
loop_
_entity.id
_entity.type
_entity.pdbx_description
1 polymer ?
#
loop_
_entity_poly.entity_id
_entity_poly.type
_entity_poly.pdbx_seq_one_letter_code
_entity_poly.pdbx_strand_id
1 'polypeptide(L)'
;MSAEGEVIGPDGQPLSKKALKKQQKDAEKATKKAQHKKPNVQEVEETESVDQSKGRYGILPLNQSQERLQRRLYKVSELEPSIAGQTVWVRGRLHTCRSKGKQCFFVIRQQKWTIQVVAIQSEDISKQMIKFISSVTSESIIDVEGVLKTVGQKIQSCSQQDVELHVQQVWIVSAAEPRLPLRIEDASRPEGEGELATVNQDTRLDNRVLDLRTVTNQSIFRLEAGVCRFFRDYLTAKGFVEIHTPKIIPAASEGGANVFEVTYFKTKAYLAQSPQLYKQMSVCAEFDRVFTIGAVFRAEDSNTHRHLTEFLGLDLE
;
A
#
# COMPACT_ATOMS: atom_id res chain seq x y z
N MET A 1 -44.36 -9.81 -64.48
CA MET A 1 -44.88 -8.87 -63.46
C MET A 1 -44.64 -9.46 -62.09
N SER A 2 -43.69 -8.90 -61.33
CA SER A 2 -43.57 -8.97 -59.87
C SER A 2 -42.51 -7.95 -59.49
N ALA A 3 -42.92 -6.87 -58.84
CA ALA A 3 -42.16 -5.65 -58.61
C ALA A 3 -41.05 -5.84 -57.56
N GLU A 4 -39.85 -5.35 -57.85
CA GLU A 4 -38.79 -5.16 -56.86
C GLU A 4 -39.19 -4.00 -55.92
N GLY A 5 -39.35 -4.29 -54.63
CA GLY A 5 -39.72 -3.29 -53.64
C GLY A 5 -38.60 -2.30 -53.39
N GLU A 6 -38.83 -1.02 -53.66
CA GLU A 6 -37.92 0.06 -53.32
C GLU A 6 -37.84 0.24 -51.79
N VAL A 7 -36.62 0.25 -51.24
CA VAL A 7 -36.39 0.48 -49.81
C VAL A 7 -36.43 1.99 -49.56
N ILE A 8 -37.45 2.44 -48.86
CA ILE A 8 -37.74 3.85 -48.56
C ILE A 8 -36.99 4.25 -47.27
N GLY A 9 -36.31 5.41 -47.29
CA GLY A 9 -35.67 5.97 -46.10
C GLY A 9 -36.69 6.57 -45.11
N PRO A 10 -36.27 6.95 -43.89
CA PRO A 10 -37.17 7.55 -42.88
C PRO A 10 -37.86 8.86 -43.32
N ASP A 11 -37.38 9.47 -44.42
CA ASP A 11 -37.90 10.72 -44.99
C ASP A 11 -38.80 10.48 -46.23
N GLY A 12 -39.21 9.23 -46.50
CA GLY A 12 -40.20 8.92 -47.54
C GLY A 12 -39.70 8.93 -48.99
N GLN A 13 -38.39 9.06 -49.23
CA GLN A 13 -37.77 8.97 -50.57
C GLN A 13 -36.93 7.69 -50.76
N PRO A 14 -36.80 7.17 -52.00
CA PRO A 14 -35.99 5.98 -52.29
C PRO A 14 -34.50 6.22 -52.02
N LEU A 15 -33.89 5.33 -51.24
CA LEU A 15 -32.48 5.43 -50.82
C LEU A 15 -31.53 5.37 -52.03
N SER A 16 -30.64 6.35 -52.16
CA SER A 16 -29.63 6.33 -53.25
C SER A 16 -28.69 5.13 -53.14
N LYS A 17 -28.17 4.63 -54.28
CA LYS A 17 -27.22 3.50 -54.35
C LYS A 17 -26.00 3.65 -53.41
N LYS A 18 -25.61 4.89 -53.07
CA LYS A 18 -24.49 5.19 -52.17
C LYS A 18 -24.87 5.01 -50.68
N ALA A 19 -26.13 5.27 -50.32
CA ALA A 19 -26.66 5.07 -48.97
C ALA A 19 -26.87 3.58 -48.65
N LEU A 20 -27.38 2.80 -49.59
CA LEU A 20 -27.52 1.34 -49.49
C LEU A 20 -26.16 0.66 -49.25
N LYS A 21 -25.12 1.08 -49.98
CA LYS A 21 -23.76 0.55 -49.83
C LYS A 21 -23.12 0.91 -48.48
N LYS A 22 -23.49 2.04 -47.89
CA LYS A 22 -23.05 2.45 -46.54
C LYS A 22 -23.74 1.61 -45.46
N GLN A 23 -25.06 1.42 -45.55
CA GLN A 23 -25.80 0.54 -44.63
C GLN A 23 -25.32 -0.91 -44.68
N GLN A 24 -25.03 -1.46 -45.86
CA GLN A 24 -24.46 -2.80 -45.98
C GLN A 24 -23.09 -2.92 -45.29
N LYS A 25 -22.23 -1.90 -45.45
CA LYS A 25 -20.89 -1.88 -44.84
C LYS A 25 -20.95 -1.69 -43.32
N ASP A 26 -21.92 -0.93 -42.82
CA ASP A 26 -22.15 -0.74 -41.40
C ASP A 26 -22.80 -1.99 -40.77
N ALA A 27 -23.69 -2.68 -41.49
CA ALA A 27 -24.25 -3.98 -41.10
C ALA A 27 -23.19 -5.10 -41.08
N GLU A 28 -22.26 -5.13 -42.05
CA GLU A 28 -21.10 -6.02 -42.05
C GLU A 28 -20.13 -5.75 -40.90
N LYS A 29 -19.89 -4.47 -40.57
CA LYS A 29 -19.09 -4.11 -39.39
C LYS A 29 -19.78 -4.47 -38.08
N ALA A 30 -21.10 -4.32 -38.00
CA ALA A 30 -21.90 -4.69 -36.84
C ALA A 30 -21.92 -6.23 -36.65
N THR A 31 -22.06 -7.00 -37.73
CA THR A 31 -21.98 -8.46 -37.69
C THR A 31 -20.57 -8.96 -37.36
N LYS A 32 -19.51 -8.34 -37.87
CA LYS A 32 -18.11 -8.65 -37.45
C LYS A 32 -17.86 -8.31 -35.97
N LYS A 33 -18.37 -7.19 -35.46
CA LYS A 33 -18.30 -6.86 -34.02
C LYS A 33 -19.13 -7.83 -33.17
N ALA A 34 -20.26 -8.30 -33.66
CA ALA A 34 -21.10 -9.28 -32.97
C ALA A 34 -20.47 -10.69 -32.99
N GLN A 35 -19.79 -11.08 -34.07
CA GLN A 35 -19.04 -12.33 -34.15
C GLN A 35 -17.81 -12.33 -33.21
N HIS A 36 -17.13 -11.20 -33.05
CA HIS A 36 -16.06 -11.05 -32.05
C HIS A 36 -16.54 -10.94 -30.59
N LYS A 37 -17.82 -10.66 -30.36
CA LYS A 37 -18.45 -10.60 -29.02
C LYS A 37 -19.15 -11.90 -28.63
N LYS A 38 -19.25 -12.88 -29.53
CA LYS A 38 -19.64 -14.24 -29.12
C LYS A 38 -18.43 -14.88 -28.45
N PRO A 39 -18.54 -15.38 -27.21
CA PRO A 39 -17.48 -16.19 -26.64
C PRO A 39 -17.19 -17.32 -27.61
N ASN A 40 -15.91 -17.52 -27.92
CA ASN A 40 -15.47 -18.60 -28.77
C ASN A 40 -15.97 -19.91 -28.13
N VAL A 41 -16.64 -20.79 -28.88
CA VAL A 41 -17.22 -22.02 -28.30
C VAL A 41 -16.14 -22.91 -27.66
N GLN A 42 -14.88 -22.78 -28.11
CA GLN A 42 -13.71 -23.39 -27.48
C GLN A 42 -13.36 -22.84 -26.09
N GLU A 43 -13.72 -21.60 -25.74
CA GLU A 43 -13.51 -21.04 -24.39
C GLU A 43 -14.58 -21.50 -23.39
N VAL A 44 -15.75 -21.93 -23.87
CA VAL A 44 -16.85 -22.42 -23.01
C VAL A 44 -16.70 -23.91 -22.70
N GLU A 45 -15.99 -24.67 -23.54
CA GLU A 45 -15.67 -26.09 -23.29
C GLU A 45 -14.47 -26.31 -22.35
N GLU A 46 -13.59 -25.32 -22.10
CA GLU A 46 -12.48 -25.46 -21.13
C GLU A 46 -12.93 -25.45 -19.65
N THR A 47 -14.21 -25.19 -19.37
CA THR A 47 -14.77 -25.08 -18.02
C THR A 47 -15.04 -26.42 -17.32
N GLU A 48 -14.85 -27.56 -17.97
CA GLU A 48 -15.03 -28.90 -17.37
C GLU A 48 -13.72 -29.57 -16.92
N SER A 49 -12.62 -28.83 -16.78
CA SER A 49 -11.48 -29.35 -16.02
C SER A 49 -11.76 -29.22 -14.52
N VAL A 50 -11.77 -30.35 -13.81
CA VAL A 50 -11.90 -30.39 -12.35
C VAL A 50 -10.79 -29.54 -11.72
N ASP A 51 -11.16 -28.49 -10.98
CA ASP A 51 -10.20 -27.66 -10.25
C ASP A 51 -9.68 -28.41 -9.01
N GLN A 52 -8.55 -29.08 -9.15
CA GLN A 52 -7.88 -29.81 -8.05
C GLN A 52 -7.46 -28.92 -6.87
N SER A 53 -7.39 -27.60 -7.04
CA SER A 53 -7.01 -26.65 -5.99
C SER A 53 -8.19 -25.96 -5.34
N LYS A 54 -9.43 -26.42 -5.63
CA LYS A 54 -10.63 -25.89 -5.00
C LYS A 54 -10.52 -25.96 -3.48
N GLY A 55 -10.76 -24.83 -2.80
CA GLY A 55 -10.59 -24.73 -1.34
C GLY A 55 -9.17 -24.44 -0.86
N ARG A 56 -8.21 -24.23 -1.77
CA ARG A 56 -6.84 -23.77 -1.47
C ARG A 56 -6.59 -22.33 -1.90
N TYR A 57 -7.55 -21.68 -2.53
CA TYR A 57 -7.45 -20.27 -2.87
C TYR A 57 -8.80 -19.57 -2.86
N GLY A 58 -8.79 -18.25 -2.73
CA GLY A 58 -9.98 -17.43 -2.82
C GLY A 58 -9.89 -16.14 -2.02
N ILE A 59 -11.04 -15.55 -1.76
CA ILE A 59 -11.20 -14.32 -0.98
C ILE A 59 -11.77 -14.71 0.38
N LEU A 60 -11.09 -14.32 1.46
CA LEU A 60 -11.60 -14.54 2.81
C LEU A 60 -12.77 -13.58 3.10
N PRO A 61 -13.73 -14.00 3.94
CA PRO A 61 -14.73 -13.08 4.45
C PRO A 61 -14.06 -11.95 5.24
N LEU A 62 -14.79 -10.84 5.39
CA LEU A 62 -14.33 -9.72 6.22
C LEU A 62 -13.99 -10.22 7.63
N ASN A 63 -12.76 -9.96 8.07
CA ASN A 63 -12.34 -10.33 9.42
C ASN A 63 -13.05 -9.43 10.44
N GLN A 64 -13.96 -10.01 11.21
CA GLN A 64 -14.66 -9.38 12.33
C GLN A 64 -14.49 -10.23 13.60
N SER A 65 -13.34 -10.89 13.74
CA SER A 65 -13.00 -11.76 14.89
C SER A 65 -14.01 -12.89 15.13
N GLN A 66 -14.61 -13.42 14.06
CA GLN A 66 -15.60 -14.50 14.15
C GLN A 66 -14.95 -15.84 14.54
N GLU A 67 -13.68 -16.02 14.21
CA GLU A 67 -12.92 -17.26 14.46
C GLU A 67 -11.52 -16.95 14.99
N ARG A 68 -11.02 -17.83 15.86
CA ARG A 68 -9.62 -17.83 16.33
C ARG A 68 -8.90 -19.04 15.76
N LEU A 69 -8.34 -18.88 14.57
CA LEU A 69 -7.55 -19.92 13.90
C LEU A 69 -6.28 -20.22 14.71
N GLN A 70 -6.06 -21.48 15.06
CA GLN A 70 -4.82 -21.96 15.68
C GLN A 70 -3.73 -22.13 14.62
N ARG A 71 -3.31 -21.03 14.01
CA ARG A 71 -2.21 -20.99 13.03
C ARG A 71 -1.18 -19.92 13.40
N ARG A 72 0.11 -20.23 13.20
CA ARG A 72 1.19 -19.26 13.37
C ARG A 72 1.43 -18.53 12.05
N LEU A 73 1.23 -17.21 12.04
CA LEU A 73 1.68 -16.35 10.96
C LEU A 73 3.15 -15.97 11.20
N TYR A 74 4.06 -16.51 10.40
CA TYR A 74 5.46 -16.15 10.42
C TYR A 74 5.66 -14.74 9.86
N LYS A 75 6.59 -13.99 10.47
CA LYS A 75 7.04 -12.73 9.87
C LYS A 75 7.94 -13.03 8.70
N VAL A 76 7.90 -12.19 7.67
CA VAL A 76 8.80 -12.34 6.51
C VAL A 76 10.27 -12.23 6.94
N SER A 77 10.57 -11.46 7.98
CA SER A 77 11.92 -11.36 8.56
C SER A 77 12.42 -12.65 9.23
N GLU A 78 11.53 -13.57 9.61
CA GLU A 78 11.86 -14.83 10.31
C GLU A 78 12.09 -16.00 9.33
N LEU A 79 11.93 -15.77 8.03
CA LEU A 79 12.04 -16.80 6.99
C LEU A 79 13.50 -16.98 6.57
N GLU A 80 14.20 -17.84 7.28
CA GLU A 80 15.64 -18.12 7.09
C GLU A 80 15.88 -19.59 6.65
N PRO A 81 17.07 -19.91 6.11
CA PRO A 81 17.42 -21.28 5.71
C PRO A 81 17.29 -22.33 6.83
N SER A 82 17.42 -21.92 8.10
CA SER A 82 17.32 -22.79 9.28
C SER A 82 15.96 -23.46 9.45
N ILE A 83 14.89 -22.88 8.88
CA ILE A 83 13.53 -23.43 8.91
C ILE A 83 13.05 -23.91 7.54
N ALA A 84 13.97 -24.10 6.59
CA ALA A 84 13.65 -24.67 5.29
C ALA A 84 13.06 -26.09 5.41
N GLY A 85 12.18 -26.45 4.48
CA GLY A 85 11.42 -27.69 4.46
C GLY A 85 10.11 -27.63 5.28
N GLN A 86 9.92 -26.61 6.13
CA GLN A 86 8.70 -26.45 6.90
C GLN A 86 7.58 -25.80 6.08
N THR A 87 6.33 -26.21 6.33
CA THR A 87 5.15 -25.48 5.88
C THR A 87 4.89 -24.30 6.82
N VAL A 88 4.81 -23.10 6.27
CA VAL A 88 4.61 -21.85 7.00
C VAL A 88 3.46 -21.04 6.43
N TRP A 89 2.77 -20.32 7.30
CA TRP A 89 1.81 -19.29 6.91
C TRP A 89 2.46 -17.91 6.98
N VAL A 90 2.29 -17.11 5.93
CA VAL A 90 2.81 -15.75 5.83
C VAL A 90 1.67 -14.80 5.46
N ARG A 91 1.54 -13.70 6.20
CA ARG A 91 0.66 -12.58 5.87
C ARG A 91 1.47 -11.37 5.45
N GLY A 92 1.18 -10.85 4.26
CA GLY A 92 1.82 -9.63 3.77
C GLY A 92 1.09 -9.02 2.58
N ARG A 93 1.67 -7.97 2.01
CA ARG A 93 1.15 -7.32 0.81
C ARG A 93 1.72 -7.99 -0.42
N LEU A 94 0.88 -8.22 -1.42
CA LEU A 94 1.34 -8.55 -2.76
C LEU A 94 2.07 -7.33 -3.34
N HIS A 95 3.39 -7.41 -3.50
CA HIS A 95 4.18 -6.29 -4.01
C HIS A 95 4.16 -6.30 -5.55
N THR A 96 4.70 -7.37 -6.13
CA THR A 96 4.71 -7.61 -7.57
C THR A 96 4.22 -9.02 -7.85
N CYS A 97 3.59 -9.21 -9.02
CA CYS A 97 3.09 -10.50 -9.48
C CYS A 97 3.39 -10.64 -10.98
N ARG A 98 4.01 -11.75 -11.36
CA ARG A 98 4.38 -12.07 -12.73
C ARG A 98 3.97 -13.49 -13.04
N SER A 99 3.07 -13.63 -14.00
CA SER A 99 2.65 -14.92 -14.53
C SER A 99 3.35 -15.24 -15.86
N LYS A 100 3.82 -16.47 -16.04
CA LYS A 100 4.43 -16.96 -17.27
C LYS A 100 4.01 -18.41 -17.52
N GLY A 101 3.00 -18.59 -18.37
CA GLY A 101 2.50 -19.92 -18.74
C GLY A 101 1.96 -20.69 -17.53
N LYS A 102 2.64 -21.77 -17.15
CA LYS A 102 2.26 -22.65 -16.03
C LYS A 102 2.78 -22.19 -14.67
N GLN A 103 3.46 -21.05 -14.60
CA GLN A 103 4.14 -20.57 -13.40
C GLN A 103 3.71 -19.15 -13.06
N CYS A 104 3.59 -18.86 -11.77
CA CYS A 104 3.39 -17.52 -11.24
C CYS A 104 4.43 -17.25 -10.16
N PHE A 105 5.15 -16.14 -10.32
CA PHE A 105 6.14 -15.64 -9.38
C PHE A 105 5.60 -14.34 -8.80
N PHE A 106 5.55 -14.23 -7.48
CA PHE A 106 5.10 -13.02 -6.85
C PHE A 106 5.89 -12.75 -5.57
N VAL A 107 5.91 -11.49 -5.15
CA VAL A 107 6.65 -11.05 -3.98
C VAL A 107 5.68 -10.68 -2.88
N ILE A 108 5.84 -11.29 -1.71
CA ILE A 108 5.15 -10.85 -0.49
C ILE A 108 6.04 -9.86 0.23
N ARG A 109 5.50 -8.69 0.52
CA ARG A 109 6.16 -7.64 1.30
C ARG A 109 5.50 -7.47 2.65
N GLN A 110 6.30 -7.50 3.70
CA GLN A 110 5.89 -7.16 5.06
C GLN A 110 6.82 -6.06 5.58
N GLN A 111 6.32 -4.83 5.61
CA GLN A 111 7.10 -3.63 5.96
C GLN A 111 8.31 -3.47 5.02
N LYS A 112 9.53 -3.57 5.56
CA LYS A 112 10.81 -3.51 4.82
C LYS A 112 11.32 -4.85 4.31
N TRP A 113 10.64 -5.95 4.66
CA TRP A 113 11.06 -7.31 4.32
C TRP A 113 10.24 -7.85 3.14
N THR A 114 10.90 -8.55 2.23
CA THR A 114 10.30 -9.17 1.05
C THR A 114 10.79 -10.60 0.89
N ILE A 115 9.89 -11.47 0.42
CA ILE A 115 10.20 -12.84 0.05
C ILE A 115 9.54 -13.18 -1.29
N GLN A 116 10.27 -13.92 -2.12
CA GLN A 116 9.73 -14.48 -3.36
C GLN A 116 8.85 -15.69 -3.05
N VAL A 117 7.73 -15.77 -3.76
CA VAL A 117 6.77 -16.85 -3.68
C VAL A 117 6.54 -17.39 -5.08
N VAL A 118 6.54 -18.71 -5.18
CA VAL A 118 6.48 -19.44 -6.44
C VAL A 118 5.29 -20.39 -6.43
N ALA A 119 4.43 -20.27 -7.43
CA ALA A 119 3.36 -21.21 -7.72
C ALA A 119 3.59 -21.82 -9.11
N ILE A 120 3.65 -23.15 -9.18
CA ILE A 120 3.87 -23.90 -10.43
C ILE A 120 2.71 -24.87 -10.57
N GLN A 121 2.05 -24.88 -11.72
CA GLN A 121 0.98 -25.83 -12.02
C GLN A 121 1.48 -27.27 -11.82
N SER A 122 0.77 -28.03 -11.00
CA SER A 122 1.09 -29.40 -10.60
C SER A 122 -0.20 -30.19 -10.35
N GLU A 123 -0.11 -31.42 -9.87
CA GLU A 123 -1.27 -32.22 -9.43
C GLU A 123 -2.07 -31.51 -8.32
N ASP A 124 -1.40 -30.70 -7.50
CA ASP A 124 -1.99 -29.97 -6.36
C ASP A 124 -2.37 -28.52 -6.67
N ILE A 125 -1.75 -27.93 -7.70
CA ILE A 125 -1.91 -26.53 -8.11
C ILE A 125 -2.50 -26.45 -9.52
N SER A 126 -3.74 -26.00 -9.64
CA SER A 126 -4.50 -25.92 -10.89
C SER A 126 -4.15 -24.70 -11.73
N LYS A 127 -4.52 -24.74 -13.03
CA LYS A 127 -4.45 -23.58 -13.93
C LYS A 127 -5.30 -22.41 -13.40
N GLN A 128 -6.42 -22.73 -12.76
CA GLN A 128 -7.37 -21.79 -12.16
C GLN A 128 -6.74 -21.05 -10.97
N MET A 129 -6.03 -21.74 -10.08
CA MET A 129 -5.30 -21.11 -8.98
C MET A 129 -4.21 -20.17 -9.50
N ILE A 130 -3.43 -20.58 -10.51
CA ILE A 130 -2.42 -19.71 -11.15
C ILE A 130 -3.08 -18.45 -11.75
N LYS A 131 -4.21 -18.61 -12.44
CA LYS A 131 -4.98 -17.48 -13.01
C LYS A 131 -5.51 -16.56 -11.90
N PHE A 132 -6.00 -17.12 -10.79
CA PHE A 132 -6.46 -16.36 -9.63
C PHE A 132 -5.34 -15.52 -9.03
N ILE A 133 -4.18 -16.12 -8.71
CA ILE A 133 -3.02 -15.39 -8.16
C ILE A 133 -2.59 -14.26 -9.11
N SER A 134 -2.59 -14.52 -10.41
CA SER A 134 -2.24 -13.53 -11.44
C SER A 134 -3.23 -12.37 -11.54
N SER A 135 -4.46 -12.55 -11.07
CA SER A 135 -5.51 -11.52 -11.07
C SER A 135 -5.52 -10.66 -9.80
N VAL A 136 -4.80 -11.07 -8.74
CA VAL A 136 -4.72 -10.31 -7.50
C VAL A 136 -4.00 -8.99 -7.75
N THR A 137 -4.61 -7.90 -7.33
CA THR A 137 -4.07 -6.54 -7.48
C THR A 137 -2.91 -6.31 -6.53
N SER A 138 -1.87 -5.60 -7.00
CA SER A 138 -0.77 -5.12 -6.14
C SER A 138 -1.29 -4.35 -4.93
N GLU A 139 -0.55 -4.44 -3.83
CA GLU A 139 -0.86 -3.92 -2.50
C GLU A 139 -2.02 -4.62 -1.76
N SER A 140 -2.70 -5.61 -2.35
CA SER A 140 -3.63 -6.48 -1.63
C SER A 140 -2.94 -7.22 -0.49
N ILE A 141 -3.63 -7.36 0.66
CA ILE A 141 -3.15 -8.18 1.77
C ILE A 141 -3.55 -9.62 1.50
N ILE A 142 -2.58 -10.52 1.50
CA ILE A 142 -2.77 -11.95 1.25
C ILE A 142 -2.20 -12.79 2.39
N ASP A 143 -2.85 -13.92 2.64
CA ASP A 143 -2.32 -15.03 3.41
C ASP A 143 -1.85 -16.11 2.46
N VAL A 144 -0.62 -16.57 2.62
CA VAL A 144 -0.06 -17.66 1.84
C VAL A 144 0.44 -18.74 2.78
N GLU A 145 -0.03 -19.96 2.54
CA GLU A 145 0.59 -21.17 3.08
C GLU A 145 1.52 -21.75 2.02
N GLY A 146 2.71 -22.15 2.42
CA GLY A 146 3.64 -22.81 1.51
C GLY A 146 4.81 -23.45 2.22
N VAL A 147 5.55 -24.26 1.47
CA VAL A 147 6.79 -24.89 1.93
C VAL A 147 7.95 -23.97 1.66
N LEU A 148 8.71 -23.61 2.70
CA LEU A 148 9.92 -22.81 2.53
C LEU A 148 11.04 -23.67 1.94
N LYS A 149 11.68 -23.21 0.86
CA LYS A 149 12.80 -23.93 0.23
C LYS A 149 14.01 -23.01 0.09
N THR A 150 15.20 -23.58 0.23
CA THR A 150 16.46 -22.90 -0.09
C THR A 150 16.63 -22.77 -1.59
N VAL A 151 17.24 -21.68 -2.05
CA VAL A 151 17.53 -21.46 -3.47
C VAL A 151 19.02 -21.66 -3.77
N GLY A 152 19.33 -22.19 -4.96
CA GLY A 152 20.72 -22.34 -5.42
C GLY A 152 21.36 -21.02 -5.87
N GLN A 153 20.55 -20.02 -6.24
CA GLN A 153 20.99 -18.69 -6.63
C GLN A 153 20.22 -17.64 -5.83
N LYS A 154 20.93 -16.66 -5.28
CA LYS A 154 20.36 -15.60 -4.45
C LYS A 154 19.34 -14.76 -5.22
N ILE A 155 18.17 -14.56 -4.62
CA ILE A 155 17.09 -13.71 -5.17
C ILE A 155 17.36 -12.24 -4.82
N GLN A 156 18.13 -11.56 -5.66
CA GLN A 156 18.60 -10.19 -5.39
C GLN A 156 17.47 -9.15 -5.26
N SER A 157 16.28 -9.42 -5.81
CA SER A 157 15.12 -8.53 -5.72
C SER A 157 14.40 -8.58 -4.38
N CYS A 158 14.73 -9.54 -3.50
CA CYS A 158 14.09 -9.73 -2.20
C CYS A 158 15.08 -9.54 -1.06
N SER A 159 14.56 -9.20 0.14
CA SER A 159 15.39 -9.17 1.35
C SER A 159 15.74 -10.57 1.82
N GLN A 160 14.80 -11.52 1.69
CA GLN A 160 15.07 -12.94 1.89
C GLN A 160 15.62 -13.51 0.58
N GLN A 161 16.95 -13.62 0.51
CA GLN A 161 17.66 -13.96 -0.72
C GLN A 161 17.95 -15.45 -0.88
N ASP A 162 18.09 -16.16 0.25
CA ASP A 162 18.54 -17.55 0.29
C ASP A 162 17.38 -18.56 0.34
N VAL A 163 16.13 -18.07 0.43
CA VAL A 163 14.92 -18.89 0.48
C VAL A 163 13.79 -18.33 -0.40
N GLU A 164 12.91 -19.21 -0.84
CA GLU A 164 11.63 -18.87 -1.48
C GLU A 164 10.50 -19.74 -0.95
N LEU A 165 9.26 -19.27 -1.08
CA LEU A 165 8.07 -19.98 -0.59
C LEU A 165 7.36 -20.69 -1.76
N HIS A 166 7.23 -22.01 -1.68
CA HIS A 166 6.48 -22.82 -2.64
C HIS A 166 5.03 -22.93 -2.20
N VAL A 167 4.13 -22.32 -2.96
CA VAL A 167 2.71 -22.16 -2.58
C VAL A 167 2.00 -23.50 -2.38
N GLN A 168 1.17 -23.56 -1.34
CA GLN A 168 0.15 -24.59 -1.15
C GLN A 168 -1.26 -23.97 -1.13
N GLN A 169 -1.41 -22.79 -0.49
CA GLN A 169 -2.67 -22.05 -0.45
C GLN A 169 -2.47 -20.54 -0.58
N VAL A 170 -3.43 -19.81 -1.17
CA VAL A 170 -3.40 -18.36 -1.30
C VAL A 170 -4.77 -17.72 -1.08
N TRP A 171 -4.86 -16.84 -0.10
CA TRP A 171 -6.11 -16.20 0.29
C TRP A 171 -5.99 -14.68 0.30
N ILE A 172 -6.92 -13.98 -0.33
CA ILE A 172 -7.02 -12.52 -0.23
C ILE A 172 -7.71 -12.18 1.08
N VAL A 173 -6.98 -11.50 1.98
CA VAL A 173 -7.51 -10.98 3.25
C VAL A 173 -8.18 -9.63 3.03
N SER A 174 -7.58 -8.79 2.19
CA SER A 174 -8.08 -7.46 1.83
C SER A 174 -7.60 -7.11 0.43
N ALA A 175 -8.54 -7.02 -0.51
CA ALA A 175 -8.24 -6.65 -1.88
C ALA A 175 -7.93 -5.15 -1.97
N ALA A 176 -6.86 -4.79 -2.67
CA ALA A 176 -6.57 -3.42 -3.02
C ALA A 176 -7.27 -3.04 -4.33
N GLU A 177 -7.55 -1.75 -4.51
CA GLU A 177 -8.06 -1.26 -5.79
C GLU A 177 -7.01 -1.45 -6.91
N PRO A 178 -7.43 -1.80 -8.14
CA PRO A 178 -6.49 -2.00 -9.25
C PRO A 178 -5.70 -0.74 -9.63
N ARG A 179 -6.27 0.45 -9.41
CA ARG A 179 -5.63 1.73 -9.72
C ARG A 179 -5.19 2.39 -8.42
N LEU A 180 -3.89 2.39 -8.19
CA LEU A 180 -3.29 3.09 -7.06
C LEU A 180 -2.89 4.52 -7.49
N PRO A 181 -3.05 5.52 -6.61
CA PRO A 181 -2.67 6.91 -6.91
C PRO A 181 -1.15 7.09 -7.03
N LEU A 182 -0.36 6.21 -6.41
CA LEU A 182 1.08 6.07 -6.64
C LEU A 182 1.48 4.59 -6.55
N ARG A 183 2.56 4.23 -7.25
CA ARG A 183 3.20 2.92 -7.14
C ARG A 183 4.34 2.96 -6.13
N ILE A 184 4.50 1.89 -5.37
CA ILE A 184 5.55 1.81 -4.35
C ILE A 184 6.94 1.81 -5.00
N GLU A 185 7.08 1.21 -6.18
CA GLU A 185 8.32 1.15 -6.95
C GLU A 185 8.76 2.54 -7.41
N ASP A 186 7.83 3.33 -7.95
CA ASP A 186 8.10 4.69 -8.45
C ASP A 186 8.43 5.64 -7.29
N ALA A 187 7.72 5.51 -6.15
CA ALA A 187 8.00 6.30 -4.94
C ALA A 187 9.26 5.86 -4.18
N SER A 188 9.81 4.68 -4.47
CA SER A 188 11.05 4.19 -3.86
C SER A 188 12.30 4.49 -4.70
N ARG A 189 12.13 5.00 -5.93
CA ARG A 189 13.24 5.31 -6.84
C ARG A 189 13.97 6.58 -6.39
N PRO A 190 15.32 6.62 -6.43
CA PRO A 190 16.06 7.85 -6.18
C PRO A 190 15.71 8.95 -7.19
N GLU A 191 15.63 10.19 -6.74
CA GLU A 191 15.49 11.34 -7.63
C GLU A 191 16.78 11.56 -8.42
N GLY A 192 16.66 11.83 -9.72
CA GLY A 192 17.81 12.13 -10.59
C GLY A 192 18.56 10.92 -11.15
N GLU A 193 18.20 9.68 -10.79
CA GLU A 193 18.82 8.47 -11.32
C GLU A 193 17.88 7.72 -12.30
N GLY A 194 18.21 7.79 -13.59
CA GLY A 194 17.60 6.99 -14.66
C GLY A 194 16.43 7.66 -15.40
N GLU A 195 15.97 6.99 -16.46
CA GLU A 195 14.88 7.47 -17.35
C GLU A 195 13.47 7.10 -16.85
N LEU A 196 13.38 6.39 -15.72
CA LEU A 196 12.12 5.87 -15.18
C LEU A 196 11.44 6.91 -14.28
N ALA A 197 10.11 6.87 -14.25
CA ALA A 197 9.31 7.82 -13.48
C ALA A 197 9.64 7.79 -11.98
N THR A 198 9.66 8.97 -11.38
CA THR A 198 9.70 9.24 -9.94
C THR A 198 8.42 9.97 -9.52
N VAL A 199 8.11 9.97 -8.22
CA VAL A 199 6.93 10.66 -7.67
C VAL A 199 7.38 11.89 -6.88
N ASN A 200 6.88 13.07 -7.22
CA ASN A 200 7.19 14.30 -6.52
C ASN A 200 6.65 14.31 -5.07
N GLN A 201 7.28 15.12 -4.22
CA GLN A 201 7.01 15.16 -2.78
C GLN A 201 5.53 15.44 -2.45
N ASP A 202 4.88 16.41 -3.10
CA ASP A 202 3.49 16.77 -2.80
C ASP A 202 2.52 15.60 -3.04
N THR A 203 2.65 14.91 -4.18
CA THR A 203 1.82 13.72 -4.48
C THR A 203 2.04 12.61 -3.46
N ARG A 204 3.28 12.46 -2.96
CA ARG A 204 3.61 11.48 -1.91
C ARG A 204 2.97 11.85 -0.58
N LEU A 205 2.93 13.14 -0.23
CA LEU A 205 2.29 13.64 0.99
C LEU A 205 0.76 13.55 0.92
N ASP A 206 0.15 13.87 -0.22
CA ASP A 206 -1.29 13.69 -0.45
C ASP A 206 -1.71 12.21 -0.32
N ASN A 207 -0.80 11.29 -0.65
CA ASN A 207 -1.01 9.85 -0.59
C ASN A 207 -0.14 9.18 0.47
N ARG A 208 0.04 9.86 1.62
CA ARG A 208 1.00 9.47 2.66
C ARG A 208 0.87 8.03 3.13
N VAL A 209 -0.34 7.47 3.16
CA VAL A 209 -0.61 6.07 3.55
C VAL A 209 0.13 5.06 2.66
N LEU A 210 0.27 5.33 1.37
CA LEU A 210 1.03 4.48 0.44
C LEU A 210 2.52 4.79 0.52
N ASP A 211 2.88 6.07 0.55
CA ASP A 211 4.27 6.52 0.61
C ASP A 211 4.99 6.00 1.88
N LEU A 212 4.31 5.95 3.02
CA LEU A 212 4.83 5.37 4.25
C LEU A 212 5.16 3.87 4.13
N ARG A 213 4.69 3.18 3.08
CA ARG A 213 5.00 1.77 2.86
C ARG A 213 6.35 1.57 2.17
N THR A 214 6.97 2.60 1.59
CA THR A 214 8.32 2.48 1.00
C THR A 214 9.33 2.08 2.08
N VAL A 215 10.37 1.34 1.69
CA VAL A 215 11.41 0.88 2.64
C VAL A 215 12.11 2.07 3.29
N THR A 216 12.34 3.13 2.53
CA THR A 216 12.96 4.38 2.99
C THR A 216 12.13 5.03 4.09
N ASN A 217 10.84 5.29 3.86
CA ASN A 217 9.99 5.90 4.89
C ASN A 217 9.81 4.98 6.11
N GLN A 218 9.60 3.68 5.90
CA GLN A 218 9.57 2.71 7.01
C GLN A 218 10.84 2.81 7.88
N SER A 219 12.01 3.06 7.27
CA SER A 219 13.27 3.19 7.98
C SER A 219 13.41 4.55 8.68
N ILE A 220 13.05 5.65 8.00
CA ILE A 220 13.09 7.02 8.56
C ILE A 220 12.28 7.10 9.86
N PHE A 221 11.03 6.63 9.86
CA PHE A 221 10.17 6.72 11.06
C PHE A 221 10.61 5.79 12.20
N ARG A 222 11.27 4.66 11.88
CA ARG A 222 11.87 3.81 12.92
C ARG A 222 13.11 4.46 13.53
N LEU A 223 13.89 5.18 12.73
CA LEU A 223 15.01 5.96 13.22
C LEU A 223 14.52 7.11 14.10
N GLU A 224 13.50 7.86 13.66
CA GLU A 224 12.84 8.92 14.45
C GLU A 224 12.34 8.40 15.81
N ALA A 225 11.65 7.25 15.82
CA ALA A 225 11.25 6.60 17.08
C ALA A 225 12.45 6.22 17.96
N GLY A 226 13.55 5.78 17.35
CA GLY A 226 14.82 5.49 18.02
C GLY A 226 15.45 6.73 18.66
N VAL A 227 15.42 7.88 17.98
CA VAL A 227 15.90 9.18 18.51
C VAL A 227 15.11 9.57 19.75
N CYS A 228 13.78 9.53 19.69
CA CYS A 228 12.92 9.87 20.83
C CYS A 228 13.15 8.93 22.01
N ARG A 229 13.30 7.63 21.74
CA ARG A 229 13.62 6.64 22.77
C ARG A 229 14.98 6.92 23.41
N PHE A 230 16.02 7.13 22.61
CA PHE A 230 17.37 7.36 23.10
C PHE A 230 17.45 8.65 23.94
N PHE A 231 16.79 9.73 23.49
CA PHE A 231 16.67 10.97 24.25
C PHE A 231 16.06 10.73 25.63
N ARG A 232 14.93 10.02 25.69
CA ARG A 232 14.26 9.65 26.96
C ARG A 232 15.13 8.78 27.84
N ASP A 233 15.68 7.69 27.29
CA ASP A 233 16.48 6.70 28.03
C ASP A 233 17.73 7.36 28.63
N TYR A 234 18.42 8.21 27.85
CA TYR A 234 19.61 8.93 28.30
C TYR A 234 19.31 9.93 29.43
N LEU A 235 18.28 10.77 29.28
CA LEU A 235 17.94 11.78 30.29
C LEU A 235 17.38 11.15 31.57
N THR A 236 16.58 10.08 31.43
CA THR A 236 16.10 9.31 32.58
C THR A 236 17.27 8.70 33.36
N ALA A 237 18.28 8.15 32.68
CA ALA A 237 19.49 7.64 33.32
C ALA A 237 20.34 8.73 34.01
N LYS A 238 20.16 10.00 33.62
CA LYS A 238 20.76 11.18 34.27
C LYS A 238 19.87 11.78 35.35
N GLY A 239 18.78 11.11 35.72
CA GLY A 239 17.86 11.55 36.78
C GLY A 239 17.07 12.80 36.39
N PHE A 240 16.77 12.99 35.11
CA PHE A 240 15.74 13.94 34.68
C PHE A 240 14.34 13.32 34.85
N VAL A 241 13.35 14.18 35.06
CA VAL A 241 11.93 13.82 35.13
C VAL A 241 11.22 14.21 33.84
N GLU A 242 10.50 13.27 33.21
CA GLU A 242 9.64 13.58 32.06
C GLU A 242 8.41 14.36 32.53
N ILE A 243 8.16 15.53 31.92
CA ILE A 243 6.99 16.37 32.20
C ILE A 243 6.10 16.49 30.95
N HIS A 244 4.80 16.66 31.18
CA HIS A 244 3.82 16.92 30.12
C HIS A 244 3.23 18.32 30.30
N THR A 245 3.52 19.20 29.34
CA THR A 245 3.13 20.61 29.40
C THR A 245 1.93 20.90 28.50
N PRO A 246 1.00 21.78 28.91
CA PRO A 246 -0.16 22.12 28.10
C PRO A 246 0.27 22.83 26.81
N LYS A 247 -0.43 22.53 25.71
CA LYS A 247 -0.15 23.13 24.39
C LYS A 247 -1.13 24.24 24.02
N ILE A 248 -2.20 24.41 24.80
CA ILE A 248 -3.15 25.52 24.71
C ILE A 248 -2.86 26.46 25.89
N ILE A 249 -2.58 27.73 25.61
CA ILE A 249 -2.19 28.75 26.59
C ILE A 249 -3.09 29.98 26.51
N PRO A 250 -3.32 30.69 27.63
CA PRO A 250 -4.29 31.79 27.68
C PRO A 250 -3.81 33.06 26.96
N ALA A 251 -2.50 33.21 26.75
CA ALA A 251 -1.87 34.35 26.10
C ALA A 251 -0.62 33.91 25.32
N ALA A 252 -0.17 34.70 24.36
CA ALA A 252 1.09 34.45 23.64
C ALA A 252 2.27 34.44 24.63
N SER A 253 3.01 33.33 24.68
CA SER A 253 4.09 33.11 25.66
C SER A 253 5.42 33.80 25.32
N GLU A 254 5.68 34.07 24.04
CA GLU A 254 6.93 34.66 23.55
C GLU A 254 6.58 35.95 22.78
N GLY A 255 7.09 37.10 23.24
CA GLY A 255 6.78 38.40 22.64
C GLY A 255 7.38 38.54 21.24
N GLY A 256 6.58 39.03 20.29
CA GLY A 256 7.05 39.41 18.95
C GLY A 256 6.96 38.32 17.86
N ALA A 257 6.49 37.12 18.19
CA ALA A 257 6.32 36.03 17.21
C ALA A 257 4.85 35.79 16.88
N ASN A 258 4.58 35.36 15.63
CA ASN A 258 3.24 34.97 15.21
C ASN A 258 2.78 33.74 15.99
N VAL A 259 1.55 33.74 16.51
CA VAL A 259 0.96 32.61 17.25
C VAL A 259 -0.33 32.14 16.59
N PHE A 260 -0.61 30.84 16.67
CA PHE A 260 -1.91 30.30 16.28
C PHE A 260 -2.94 30.60 17.36
N GLU A 261 -3.95 31.40 17.03
CA GLU A 261 -5.13 31.63 17.87
C GLU A 261 -6.15 30.50 17.64
N VAL A 262 -6.70 29.97 18.73
CA VAL A 262 -7.78 28.97 18.72
C VAL A 262 -8.96 29.46 19.53
N THR A 263 -10.17 29.18 19.04
CA THR A 263 -11.39 29.43 19.81
C THR A 263 -11.45 28.46 20.98
N TYR A 264 -11.54 28.99 22.20
CA TYR A 264 -11.61 28.19 23.42
C TYR A 264 -12.89 28.55 24.18
N PHE A 265 -13.96 27.82 23.90
CA PHE A 265 -15.31 28.13 24.38
C PHE A 265 -15.75 29.56 24.00
N LYS A 266 -15.92 30.43 25.01
CA LYS A 266 -16.30 31.84 24.84
C LYS A 266 -15.10 32.78 24.85
N THR A 267 -13.88 32.25 24.96
CA THR A 267 -12.64 33.02 25.01
C THR A 267 -11.70 32.58 23.89
N LYS A 268 -10.58 33.30 23.75
CA LYS A 268 -9.48 32.92 22.88
C LYS A 268 -8.44 32.17 23.70
N ALA A 269 -7.72 31.26 23.05
CA ALA A 269 -6.48 30.69 23.55
C ALA A 269 -5.49 30.60 22.39
N TYR A 270 -4.26 30.21 22.67
CA TYR A 270 -3.18 30.17 21.69
C TYR A 270 -2.44 28.84 21.77
N LEU A 271 -1.85 28.39 20.67
CA LEU A 271 -0.95 27.24 20.68
C LEU A 271 0.44 27.66 21.15
N ALA A 272 1.02 26.88 22.08
CA ALA A 272 2.33 27.16 22.65
C ALA A 272 3.44 26.95 21.61
N GLN A 273 4.28 27.97 21.42
CA GLN A 273 5.41 27.91 20.49
C GLN A 273 6.59 27.09 20.98
N SER A 274 6.64 26.83 22.28
CA SER A 274 7.61 25.96 22.93
C SER A 274 7.11 25.66 24.34
N PRO A 275 7.64 24.64 25.03
CA PRO A 275 7.35 24.41 26.44
C PRO A 275 8.15 25.32 27.39
N GLN A 276 8.86 26.36 26.89
CA GLN A 276 9.87 27.12 27.64
C GLN A 276 9.41 27.60 29.02
N LEU A 277 8.28 28.28 29.09
CA LEU A 277 7.77 28.79 30.37
C LEU A 277 7.45 27.66 31.36
N TYR A 278 6.85 26.57 30.89
CA TYR A 278 6.44 25.46 31.76
C TYR A 278 7.62 24.63 32.27
N LYS A 279 8.67 24.42 31.46
CA LYS A 279 9.87 23.73 31.94
C LYS A 279 10.61 24.56 33.00
N GLN A 280 10.71 25.88 32.83
CA GLN A 280 11.27 26.79 33.84
C GLN A 280 10.42 26.83 35.12
N MET A 281 9.09 26.89 34.99
CA MET A 281 8.19 26.81 36.14
C MET A 281 8.35 25.48 36.91
N SER A 282 8.64 24.39 36.20
CA SER A 282 8.90 23.09 36.84
C SER A 282 10.20 23.12 37.65
N VAL A 283 11.26 23.74 37.13
CA VAL A 283 12.51 23.96 37.88
C VAL A 283 12.27 24.81 39.12
N CYS A 284 11.49 25.90 39.00
CA CYS A 284 11.08 26.72 40.14
C CYS A 284 10.21 25.95 41.16
N ALA A 285 9.54 24.89 40.72
CA ALA A 285 8.75 23.99 41.55
C ALA A 285 9.58 22.79 42.07
N GLU A 286 10.89 22.95 42.19
CA GLU A 286 11.85 21.98 42.75
C GLU A 286 12.08 20.72 41.89
N PHE A 287 11.61 20.69 40.65
CA PHE A 287 12.07 19.68 39.69
C PHE A 287 13.46 20.06 39.17
N ASP A 288 14.50 19.54 39.83
CA ASP A 288 15.92 19.82 39.55
C ASP A 288 16.31 19.68 38.07
N ARG A 289 15.77 18.66 37.38
CA ARG A 289 16.04 18.39 35.96
C ARG A 289 14.79 17.86 35.27
N VAL A 290 14.37 18.48 34.17
CA VAL A 290 13.14 18.09 33.45
C VAL A 290 13.36 17.96 31.95
N PHE A 291 12.60 17.08 31.32
CA PHE A 291 12.51 17.03 29.86
C PHE A 291 11.09 16.82 29.39
N THR A 292 10.79 17.18 28.14
CA THR A 292 9.50 16.92 27.52
C THR A 292 9.67 16.64 26.03
N ILE A 293 8.87 15.71 25.53
CA ILE A 293 8.74 15.41 24.10
C ILE A 293 7.30 15.73 23.72
N GLY A 294 7.09 16.70 22.84
CA GLY A 294 5.73 17.10 22.48
C GLY A 294 5.63 18.09 21.34
N ALA A 295 4.40 18.31 20.87
CA ALA A 295 4.13 19.22 19.77
C ALA A 295 4.57 20.65 20.08
N VAL A 296 5.14 21.30 19.06
CA VAL A 296 5.60 22.67 19.02
C VAL A 296 5.03 23.32 17.77
N PHE A 297 4.58 24.58 17.89
CA PHE A 297 3.89 25.31 16.83
C PHE A 297 4.62 26.60 16.47
N ARG A 298 4.88 26.81 15.18
CA ARG A 298 5.54 28.00 14.63
C ARG A 298 4.65 28.60 13.56
N ALA A 299 4.15 29.82 13.79
CA ALA A 299 3.17 30.46 12.90
C ALA A 299 3.80 31.49 11.96
N GLU A 300 5.13 31.48 11.82
CA GLU A 300 5.81 32.22 10.77
C GLU A 300 5.37 31.68 9.39
N ASP A 301 5.03 32.57 8.47
CA ASP A 301 4.70 32.21 7.09
C ASP A 301 5.98 31.89 6.30
N SER A 302 6.53 30.70 6.58
CA SER A 302 7.78 30.22 5.99
C SER A 302 7.56 28.89 5.29
N ASN A 303 7.41 28.94 3.96
CA ASN A 303 7.34 27.74 3.13
C ASN A 303 8.73 27.38 2.58
N THR A 304 9.50 26.61 3.35
CA THR A 304 10.82 26.14 2.94
C THR A 304 10.99 24.65 3.23
N HIS A 305 11.98 24.02 2.62
CA HIS A 305 12.33 22.61 2.86
C HIS A 305 12.84 22.30 4.29
N ARG A 306 12.97 23.31 5.17
CA ARG A 306 13.50 23.15 6.53
C ARG A 306 12.51 23.53 7.64
N HIS A 307 11.38 24.13 7.30
CA HIS A 307 10.44 24.67 8.29
C HIS A 307 9.10 23.95 8.17
N LEU A 308 8.56 23.57 9.33
CA LEU A 308 7.20 23.07 9.49
C LEU A 308 6.49 23.96 10.51
N THR A 309 5.19 24.16 10.32
CA THR A 309 4.36 24.94 11.25
C THR A 309 3.98 24.15 12.51
N GLU A 310 4.01 22.82 12.43
CA GLU A 310 3.90 21.90 13.56
C GLU A 310 5.01 20.85 13.47
N PHE A 311 5.72 20.63 14.57
CA PHE A 311 6.75 19.59 14.67
C PHE A 311 6.90 19.10 16.11
N LEU A 312 7.70 18.04 16.29
CA LEU A 312 8.00 17.47 17.60
C LEU A 312 9.23 18.14 18.23
N GLY A 313 9.04 18.81 19.36
CA GLY A 313 10.13 19.34 20.18
C GLY A 313 10.69 18.30 21.14
N LEU A 314 12.02 18.30 21.29
CA LEU A 314 12.75 17.56 22.32
C LEU A 314 13.42 18.60 23.23
N ASP A 315 12.77 18.90 24.35
CA ASP A 315 13.17 19.96 25.26
C ASP A 315 13.71 19.39 26.57
N LEU A 316 14.72 20.06 27.13
CA LEU A 316 15.21 19.83 28.49
C LEU A 316 15.49 21.17 29.17
N GLU A 317 15.42 21.17 30.49
CA GLU A 317 15.84 22.26 31.39
C GLU A 317 16.58 21.65 32.58
#